data_AF-A0AAV8ZSB1-F1
#
_entry.id   AF-A0AAV8ZSB1-F1
#
_cell.length_a   1.000
_cell.length_b   1.000
_cell.length_c   1.000
_cell.angle_alpha   90.00
_cell.angle_beta   90.00
_cell.angle_gamma   90.00
#
_symmetry.space_group_name_H-M   'P 1'
#
loop_
_entity.id
_entity.type
_entity.pdbx_description
1 polymer ?
#
loop_
_entity_poly.entity_id
_entity_poly.type
_entity_poly.pdbx_seq_one_letter_code
_entity_poly.pdbx_strand_id
1 'polypeptide(L)'
;MTKRTFLNMAESTIKSGLLTNIFLEIVQSPINIALVVLIVFLIYKIVRRQNDVPVKQPVPELPKLKKRDFTVEELKKYDGTQEDGRVLVAVNGNVYDVTRGKEILRPR
;
A
#
# COMPACT_ATOMS: atom_id res chain seq x y z
N MET A 1 24.11 27.23 -38.82
CA MET A 1 23.19 26.87 -37.71
C MET A 1 21.87 26.25 -38.17
N THR A 2 21.51 26.34 -39.45
CA THR A 2 20.14 26.10 -39.95
C THR A 2 19.80 24.63 -40.26
N LYS A 3 20.77 23.80 -40.70
CA LYS A 3 20.50 22.41 -41.14
C LYS A 3 19.97 21.47 -40.05
N ARG A 4 20.42 21.64 -38.79
CA ARG A 4 19.99 20.78 -37.67
C ARG A 4 18.55 21.06 -37.23
N THR A 5 18.13 22.32 -37.25
CA THR A 5 16.77 22.73 -36.89
C THR A 5 15.74 22.19 -37.88
N PHE A 6 16.05 22.19 -39.18
CA PHE A 6 15.15 21.64 -40.20
C PHE A 6 14.96 20.12 -40.10
N LEU A 7 16.02 19.36 -39.77
CA LEU A 7 15.91 17.92 -39.57
C LEU A 7 15.05 17.58 -38.35
N ASN A 8 15.24 18.29 -37.23
CA ASN A 8 14.44 18.09 -36.02
C ASN A 8 12.96 18.47 -36.25
N MET A 9 12.70 19.54 -36.99
CA MET A 9 11.35 19.96 -37.37
C MET A 9 10.67 18.88 -38.22
N ALA A 10 11.36 18.38 -39.25
CA ALA A 10 10.85 17.31 -40.11
C ALA A 10 10.58 16.02 -39.31
N GLU A 11 11.51 15.58 -38.45
CA GLU A 11 11.30 14.42 -37.57
C GLU A 11 10.12 14.62 -36.60
N SER A 12 9.94 15.84 -36.06
CA SER A 12 8.83 16.13 -35.15
C SER A 12 7.47 16.12 -35.86
N THR A 13 7.39 16.63 -37.10
CA THR A 13 6.18 16.60 -37.92
C THR A 13 5.84 15.18 -38.35
N ILE A 14 6.86 14.38 -38.72
CA ILE A 14 6.70 12.95 -39.06
C ILE A 14 6.21 12.18 -37.83
N LYS A 15 6.86 12.33 -36.67
CA LYS A 15 6.43 11.68 -35.42
C LYS A 15 5.02 12.08 -35.03
N SER A 16 4.69 13.38 -35.10
CA SER A 16 3.34 13.87 -34.78
C SER A 16 2.30 13.26 -35.71
N GLY A 17 2.55 13.21 -37.02
CA GLY A 17 1.67 12.57 -38.01
C GLY A 17 1.49 11.06 -37.77
N LEU A 18 2.56 10.36 -37.41
CA LEU A 18 2.50 8.93 -37.06
C LEU A 18 1.67 8.71 -35.79
N LEU A 19 1.88 9.52 -34.74
CA LEU A 19 1.11 9.43 -33.50
C LEU A 19 -0.37 9.74 -33.71
N THR A 20 -0.71 10.73 -34.55
CA THR A 20 -2.11 11.03 -34.87
C THR A 20 -2.79 9.91 -35.65
N ASN A 21 -2.09 9.29 -36.61
CA ASN A 21 -2.63 8.19 -37.38
C ASN A 21 -2.84 6.93 -36.52
N ILE A 22 -1.87 6.60 -35.67
CA ILE A 22 -2.00 5.50 -34.69
C ILE A 22 -3.17 5.78 -33.73
N PHE A 23 -3.31 7.01 -33.25
CA PHE A 23 -4.43 7.39 -32.38
C PHE A 23 -5.78 7.24 -33.08
N LEU A 24 -5.90 7.68 -34.34
CA LEU A 24 -7.13 7.53 -35.13
C LEU A 24 -7.46 6.06 -35.41
N GLU A 25 -6.46 5.23 -35.72
CA GLU A 25 -6.63 3.79 -35.94
C GLU A 25 -7.06 3.05 -34.66
N ILE A 26 -6.49 3.45 -33.51
CA ILE A 26 -6.87 2.94 -32.19
C ILE A 26 -8.32 3.34 -31.84
N VAL A 27 -8.73 4.57 -32.15
CA VAL A 27 -10.08 5.07 -31.83
C VAL A 27 -11.14 4.56 -32.81
N GLN A 28 -10.80 4.34 -34.09
CA GLN A 28 -11.75 3.79 -35.06
C GLN A 28 -12.02 2.29 -34.88
N SER A 29 -11.10 1.58 -34.22
CA SER A 29 -11.26 0.16 -33.95
C SER A 29 -12.02 -0.09 -32.63
N PRO A 30 -13.25 -0.65 -32.67
CA PRO A 30 -14.08 -0.82 -31.47
C PRO A 30 -13.45 -1.75 -30.42
N ILE A 31 -12.61 -2.71 -30.86
CA ILE A 31 -11.89 -3.61 -29.94
C ILE A 31 -10.85 -2.86 -29.11
N ASN A 32 -10.17 -1.88 -29.71
CA ASN A 32 -9.13 -1.12 -29.02
C ASN A 32 -9.73 -0.19 -27.97
N ILE A 33 -10.89 0.42 -28.25
CA ILE A 33 -11.66 1.17 -27.24
C ILE A 33 -12.04 0.27 -26.07
N ALA A 34 -12.55 -0.94 -26.33
CA ALA A 34 -12.93 -1.89 -25.28
C ALA A 34 -11.73 -2.26 -24.39
N LEU A 35 -10.55 -2.48 -24.99
CA LEU A 35 -9.31 -2.75 -24.26
C LEU A 35 -8.86 -1.54 -23.42
N VAL A 36 -8.92 -0.33 -23.96
CA VAL A 36 -8.56 0.90 -23.21
C VAL A 36 -9.50 1.10 -22.02
N VAL A 37 -10.81 0.94 -22.21
CA VAL A 37 -11.80 1.02 -21.11
C VAL A 37 -11.51 -0.05 -20.04
N LEU A 38 -11.21 -1.28 -20.45
CA LEU A 38 -10.84 -2.36 -19.53
C LEU A 38 -9.57 -2.01 -18.74
N ILE A 39 -8.53 -1.50 -19.40
CA ILE A 39 -7.28 -1.09 -18.74
C ILE A 39 -7.54 0.03 -17.72
N VAL A 40 -8.28 1.08 -18.10
CA VAL A 40 -8.64 2.18 -17.19
C VAL A 40 -9.45 1.66 -16.00
N PHE A 41 -10.40 0.76 -16.23
CA PHE A 41 -11.19 0.13 -15.19
C PHE A 41 -10.34 -0.69 -14.22
N LEU A 42 -9.38 -1.47 -14.72
CA LEU A 42 -8.47 -2.25 -13.89
C LEU A 42 -7.56 -1.34 -13.05
N ILE A 43 -7.01 -0.28 -13.64
CA ILE A 43 -6.20 0.71 -12.91
C ILE A 43 -7.05 1.36 -11.80
N TYR A 44 -8.25 1.82 -12.12
CA TYR A 44 -9.17 2.40 -11.14
C TYR A 44 -9.44 1.42 -9.98
N LYS A 45 -9.71 0.15 -10.29
CA LYS A 45 -9.96 -0.89 -9.29
C LYS A 45 -8.74 -1.17 -8.41
N ILE A 46 -7.53 -1.21 -8.99
CA ILE A 46 -6.29 -1.45 -8.24
C ILE A 46 -6.02 -0.29 -7.28
N VAL A 47 -6.12 0.95 -7.77
CA VAL A 47 -5.91 2.15 -6.93
C VAL A 47 -6.94 2.20 -5.82
N ARG A 48 -8.22 1.94 -6.12
CA ARG A 48 -9.28 1.93 -5.10
C ARG A 48 -9.03 0.84 -4.04
N ARG A 49 -8.61 -0.36 -4.44
CA ARG A 49 -8.31 -1.46 -3.50
C ARG A 49 -7.18 -1.12 -2.52
N GLN A 50 -6.22 -0.29 -2.90
CA GLN A 50 -5.14 0.14 -2.01
C GLN A 50 -5.54 1.23 -1.02
N ASN A 51 -6.64 1.96 -1.26
CA ASN A 51 -7.10 3.00 -0.34
C ASN A 51 -7.99 2.45 0.78
N ASP A 52 -8.47 1.22 0.67
CA ASP A 52 -9.22 0.51 1.74
C ASP A 52 -8.30 -0.14 2.79
N VAL A 53 -7.06 0.34 2.96
CA VAL A 53 -6.28 -0.03 4.16
C VAL A 53 -6.95 0.69 5.32
N PRO A 54 -7.56 -0.02 6.28
CA PRO A 54 -8.17 0.63 7.43
C PRO A 54 -7.08 1.47 8.08
N VAL A 55 -7.31 2.78 8.17
CA VAL A 55 -6.46 3.68 8.94
C VAL A 55 -6.42 3.10 10.35
N LYS A 56 -5.34 2.39 10.66
CA LYS A 56 -5.16 1.74 11.96
C LYS A 56 -5.15 2.88 12.96
N GLN A 57 -6.25 3.01 13.71
CA GLN A 57 -6.45 4.08 14.66
C GLN A 57 -5.18 4.23 15.50
N PRO A 58 -4.64 5.46 15.67
CA PRO A 58 -3.50 5.67 16.54
C PRO A 58 -3.92 5.26 17.96
N VAL A 59 -3.57 4.03 18.35
CA VAL A 59 -3.82 3.55 19.70
C VAL A 59 -3.04 4.47 20.62
N PRO A 60 -3.66 5.02 21.68
CA PRO A 60 -2.97 5.85 22.67
C PRO A 60 -1.63 5.21 23.03
N GLU A 61 -0.55 5.97 22.93
CA GLU A 61 0.78 5.47 23.28
C GLU A 61 0.78 5.18 24.78
N LEU A 62 0.49 3.92 25.13
CA LEU A 62 0.63 3.46 26.50
C LEU A 62 2.06 3.78 26.95
N PRO A 63 2.28 4.31 28.16
CA PRO A 63 3.59 4.63 28.67
C PRO A 63 4.55 3.47 28.42
N LYS A 64 5.70 3.74 27.81
CA LYS A 64 6.69 2.71 27.52
C LYS A 64 7.03 2.01 28.84
N LEU A 65 6.75 0.71 28.93
CA LEU A 65 7.17 -0.08 30.08
C LEU A 65 8.69 0.02 30.19
N LYS A 66 9.19 0.26 31.40
CA LYS A 66 10.63 0.19 31.67
C LYS A 66 11.11 -1.20 31.29
N LYS A 67 12.22 -1.28 30.55
CA LYS A 67 12.89 -2.56 30.27
C LYS A 67 13.32 -3.15 31.60
N ARG A 68 12.66 -4.23 32.01
CA ARG A 68 12.97 -5.00 33.21
C ARG A 68 12.69 -6.46 32.92
N ASP A 69 13.34 -7.33 33.67
CA ASP A 69 13.04 -8.75 33.63
C ASP A 69 11.66 -8.99 34.24
N PHE A 70 10.91 -9.91 33.63
CA PHE A 70 9.62 -10.34 34.13
C PHE A 70 9.75 -11.78 34.61
N THR A 71 9.29 -12.04 35.82
CA THR A 71 9.02 -13.41 36.25
C THR A 71 7.79 -13.95 35.51
N VAL A 72 7.64 -15.27 35.44
CA VAL A 72 6.48 -15.91 34.78
C VAL A 72 5.15 -15.45 35.38
N GLU A 73 5.11 -15.27 36.70
CA GLU A 73 3.93 -14.81 37.43
C GLU A 73 3.58 -13.35 37.12
N GLU A 74 4.59 -12.50 36.93
CA GLU A 74 4.38 -11.10 36.53
C GLU A 74 3.94 -10.99 35.08
N LEU A 75 4.50 -11.82 34.18
CA LEU A 75 4.14 -11.82 32.77
C LEU A 75 2.69 -12.28 32.55
N LYS A 76 2.21 -13.26 33.33
CA LYS A 76 0.85 -13.79 33.25
C LYS A 76 -0.24 -12.73 33.51
N LYS A 77 0.11 -11.64 34.22
CA LYS A 77 -0.80 -10.52 34.47
C LYS A 77 -1.06 -9.65 33.23
N TYR A 78 -0.32 -9.87 32.14
CA TYR A 78 -0.41 -9.11 30.89
C TYR A 78 -1.07 -9.93 29.77
N ASP A 79 -2.28 -10.43 30.01
CA ASP A 79 -3.10 -11.16 29.04
C ASP A 79 -4.11 -10.25 28.30
N GLY A 80 -4.12 -8.96 28.64
CA GLY A 80 -5.00 -7.95 28.07
C GLY A 80 -6.41 -7.92 28.68
N THR A 81 -6.64 -8.57 29.82
CA THR A 81 -7.89 -8.44 30.60
C THR A 81 -7.86 -7.29 31.60
N GLN A 82 -6.67 -6.78 31.93
CA GLN A 82 -6.48 -5.61 32.79
C GLN A 82 -7.02 -4.31 32.19
N GLU A 83 -7.19 -3.28 33.03
CA GLU A 83 -7.67 -1.95 32.60
C GLU A 83 -6.82 -1.33 31.49
N ASP A 84 -5.49 -1.52 31.53
CA ASP A 84 -4.58 -1.05 30.49
C ASP A 84 -4.69 -1.83 29.16
N GLY A 85 -5.33 -3.01 29.17
CA GLY A 85 -5.52 -3.87 28.00
C GLY A 85 -4.23 -4.42 27.36
N ARG A 86 -3.07 -4.22 28.00
CA ARG A 86 -1.75 -4.56 27.45
C ARG A 86 -1.52 -6.07 27.39
N VAL A 87 -0.96 -6.53 26.28
CA VAL A 87 -0.60 -7.94 26.09
C VAL A 87 0.92 -8.07 25.92
N LEU A 88 1.56 -8.84 26.80
CA LEU A 88 2.98 -9.16 26.71
C LEU A 88 3.16 -10.66 26.45
N VAL A 89 4.10 -11.00 25.56
CA VAL A 89 4.43 -12.40 25.26
C VAL A 89 5.93 -12.58 25.35
N ALA A 90 6.35 -13.65 26.03
CA ALA A 90 7.75 -14.09 26.05
C ALA A 90 8.02 -15.11 24.95
N VAL A 91 9.04 -14.89 24.13
CA VAL A 91 9.54 -15.82 23.12
C VAL A 91 11.04 -15.98 23.32
N ASN A 92 11.50 -17.21 23.59
CA ASN A 92 12.91 -17.52 23.82
C ASN A 92 13.57 -16.58 24.86
N GLY A 93 12.90 -16.37 26.00
CA GLY A 93 13.38 -15.50 27.08
C GLY A 93 13.24 -13.99 26.84
N ASN A 94 12.79 -13.55 25.66
CA ASN A 94 12.60 -12.13 25.34
C ASN A 94 11.12 -11.76 25.41
N VAL A 95 10.79 -10.65 26.07
CA VAL A 95 9.41 -10.17 26.24
C VAL A 95 9.07 -9.10 25.20
N TYR A 96 7.95 -9.28 24.51
CA TYR A 96 7.46 -8.39 23.47
C TYR A 96 6.08 -7.85 23.80
N ASP A 97 5.87 -6.55 23.54
CA ASP A 97 4.54 -5.92 23.62
C ASP A 97 3.80 -6.12 22.30
N VAL A 98 2.74 -6.91 22.37
CA VAL A 98 1.93 -7.36 21.23
C VAL A 98 0.50 -6.82 21.30
N THR A 99 0.29 -5.77 22.10
CA THR A 99 -1.03 -5.13 22.30
C THR A 99 -1.67 -4.71 20.97
N ARG A 100 -0.88 -4.32 19.97
CA ARG A 100 -1.34 -3.93 18.62
C ARG A 100 -1.86 -5.07 17.74
N GLY A 101 -1.70 -6.32 18.17
CA GLY A 101 -2.04 -7.55 17.44
C GLY A 101 -2.80 -8.56 18.29
N LYS A 102 -3.46 -8.11 19.38
CA LYS A 102 -4.19 -8.98 20.33
C LYS A 102 -5.18 -9.93 19.65
N GLU A 103 -5.79 -9.55 18.54
CA GLU A 103 -6.72 -10.40 17.78
C GLU A 103 -6.08 -11.70 17.28
N ILE A 104 -4.77 -11.68 16.97
CA ILE A 104 -4.02 -12.81 16.42
C ILE A 104 -3.64 -13.79 17.53
N LEU A 105 -3.43 -13.28 18.75
CA LEU A 105 -3.01 -14.06 19.92
C LEU A 105 -4.20 -14.56 20.75
N ARG A 106 -5.43 -14.23 20.35
CA ARG A 106 -6.62 -14.77 21.00
C ARG A 106 -6.77 -16.25 20.59
N PRO A 107 -6.88 -17.18 21.56
CA PRO A 107 -7.27 -18.55 21.25
C PRO A 107 -8.62 -18.55 20.53
N ARG A 108 -8.76 -19.38 19.49
CA ARG A 108 -10.04 -19.60 18.80
C ARG A 108 -10.89 -20.64 19.52
#